data_AF-A0A536H4I6-F1
#
_entry.id   AF-A0A536H4I6-F1
#
_cell.length_a   1.000
_cell.length_b   1.000
_cell.length_c   1.000
_cell.angle_alpha   90.00
_cell.angle_beta   90.00
_cell.angle_gamma   90.00
#
_symmetry.space_group_name_H-M   'P 1'
#
loop_
_entity.id
_entity.type
_entity.pdbx_description
1 polymer ?
#
loop_
_entity_poly.entity_id
_entity_poly.type
_entity_poly.pdbx_seq_one_letter_code
_entity_poly.pdbx_strand_id
1 'polypeptide(L)'
;MTSFPRRIALLGSTGSIGQQTLDVVRCFPEHFQIVALAARSNVELLAQQAQEFHPAFVACFADTPHTAKDARAAIPGVLLG
;
A
#
# COMPACT_ATOMS: atom_id res chain seq x y z
N MET A 1 -14.49 -22.31 -8.12
CA MET A 1 -15.00 -21.58 -6.94
C MET A 1 -14.04 -20.43 -6.69
N THR A 2 -14.47 -19.16 -6.82
CA THR A 2 -13.62 -18.02 -6.50
C THR A 2 -13.59 -17.85 -4.98
N SER A 3 -12.42 -17.97 -4.37
CA SER A 3 -12.23 -17.69 -2.95
C SER A 3 -12.32 -16.19 -2.72
N PHE A 4 -13.22 -15.78 -1.84
CA PHE A 4 -13.36 -14.41 -1.35
C PHE A 4 -12.80 -14.31 0.08
N PRO A 5 -12.27 -13.13 0.47
CA PRO A 5 -12.04 -11.95 -0.39
C PRO A 5 -10.88 -12.17 -1.37
N ARG A 6 -10.98 -11.58 -2.56
CA ARG A 6 -9.92 -11.62 -3.58
C ARG A 6 -8.72 -10.81 -3.10
N ARG A 7 -7.58 -11.48 -2.99
CA ARG A 7 -6.33 -10.89 -2.50
C ARG A 7 -5.65 -10.09 -3.62
N ILE A 8 -5.38 -8.81 -3.37
CA ILE A 8 -4.82 -7.87 -4.35
C ILE A 8 -3.49 -7.29 -3.83
N ALA A 9 -2.48 -7.31 -4.70
CA ALA A 9 -1.26 -6.53 -4.53
C ALA A 9 -1.36 -5.26 -5.39
N LEU A 10 -1.24 -4.09 -4.79
CA LEU A 10 -1.42 -2.81 -5.46
C LEU A 10 -0.10 -2.06 -5.58
N LEU A 11 0.41 -1.96 -6.82
CA LEU A 11 1.61 -1.22 -7.15
C LEU A 11 1.26 0.19 -7.62
N GLY A 12 1.83 1.22 -6.99
CA GLY A 12 1.47 2.61 -7.23
C GLY A 12 0.22 3.04 -6.46
N SER A 13 0.05 2.58 -5.21
CA SER A 13 -1.15 2.85 -4.38
C SER A 13 -1.39 4.33 -4.10
N THR A 14 -0.36 5.16 -4.17
CA THR A 14 -0.43 6.62 -3.95
C THR A 14 -0.75 7.41 -5.22
N GLY A 15 -0.77 6.77 -6.40
CA GLY A 15 -1.20 7.42 -7.64
C GLY A 15 -2.73 7.46 -7.78
N SER A 16 -3.26 8.19 -8.76
CA SER A 16 -4.72 8.35 -8.93
C SER A 16 -5.46 7.02 -9.07
N ILE A 17 -4.97 6.11 -9.92
CA ILE A 17 -5.57 4.77 -10.07
C ILE A 17 -5.45 3.96 -8.79
N GLY A 18 -4.33 4.06 -8.07
CA GLY A 18 -4.12 3.38 -6.81
C GLY A 18 -5.15 3.81 -5.76
N GLN A 19 -5.32 5.11 -5.57
CA GLN A 19 -6.28 5.68 -4.63
C GLN A 19 -7.72 5.29 -4.99
N GLN A 20 -8.10 5.41 -6.27
CA GLN A 20 -9.42 4.98 -6.75
C GLN A 20 -9.65 3.47 -6.56
N THR A 21 -8.60 2.66 -6.70
CA THR A 21 -8.68 1.22 -6.42
C THR A 21 -8.95 0.97 -4.95
N LEU A 22 -8.29 1.71 -4.05
CA LEU A 22 -8.55 1.63 -2.61
C LEU A 22 -9.97 2.09 -2.25
N ASP A 23 -10.51 3.09 -2.94
CA ASP A 23 -11.92 3.49 -2.78
C ASP A 23 -12.88 2.33 -3.11
N VAL A 24 -12.61 1.57 -4.18
CA VAL A 24 -13.39 0.38 -4.50
C VAL A 24 -13.25 -0.69 -3.41
N VAL A 25 -12.04 -0.91 -2.88
CA VAL A 25 -11.86 -1.89 -1.79
C VAL A 25 -12.59 -1.45 -0.51
N ARG A 26 -12.63 -0.16 -0.19
CA ARG A 26 -13.40 0.39 0.94
C ARG A 26 -14.90 0.14 0.79
N CYS A 27 -15.42 0.24 -0.44
CA CYS A 27 -16.83 0.00 -0.72
C CYS A 27 -17.22 -1.48 -0.68
N PHE A 28 -16.27 -2.40 -0.88
CA PHE A 28 -16.52 -3.84 -1.00
C PHE A 28 -15.50 -4.70 -0.23
N PRO A 29 -15.36 -4.52 1.10
CA PRO A 29 -14.35 -5.22 1.91
C PRO A 29 -14.57 -6.75 1.98
N GLU A 30 -15.80 -7.23 1.78
CA GLU A 30 -16.13 -8.65 1.67
C GLU A 30 -15.64 -9.30 0.37
N HIS A 31 -15.38 -8.47 -0.66
CA HIS A 31 -14.96 -8.94 -1.96
C HIS A 31 -13.46 -8.81 -2.20
N PHE A 32 -12.80 -7.86 -1.54
CA PHE A 32 -11.40 -7.53 -1.80
C PHE A 32 -10.59 -7.38 -0.52
N GLN A 33 -9.35 -7.85 -0.56
CA GLN A 33 -8.38 -7.68 0.52
C GLN A 33 -7.06 -7.20 -0.08
N ILE A 34 -6.57 -6.05 0.37
CA ILE A 34 -5.22 -5.61 0.05
C ILE A 34 -4.23 -6.43 0.86
N VAL A 35 -3.33 -7.13 0.16
CA VAL A 35 -2.26 -7.92 0.81
C VAL A 35 -0.89 -7.28 0.64
N ALA A 36 -0.73 -6.40 -0.35
CA ALA A 36 0.49 -5.64 -0.55
C ALA A 36 0.19 -4.24 -1.10
N LEU A 37 0.91 -3.25 -0.58
CA LEU A 37 0.93 -1.89 -1.11
C LEU A 37 2.35 -1.53 -1.54
N ALA A 38 2.49 -0.87 -2.68
CA ALA A 38 3.75 -0.28 -3.07
C ALA A 38 3.56 1.15 -3.59
N ALA A 39 4.48 2.04 -3.22
CA ALA A 39 4.53 3.40 -3.76
C ALA A 39 5.97 3.88 -3.94
N ARG A 40 6.14 5.04 -4.57
CA ARG A 40 7.45 5.67 -4.78
C ARG A 40 7.73 6.74 -3.72
N SER A 41 7.35 7.98 -4.01
CA SER A 41 7.81 9.14 -3.23
C SER A 41 6.87 9.57 -2.09
N ASN A 42 5.57 9.24 -2.17
CA ASN A 42 4.60 9.71 -1.18
C ASN A 42 4.49 8.74 0.01
N VAL A 43 5.52 8.79 0.86
CA VAL A 43 5.66 7.92 2.04
C VAL A 43 4.53 8.12 3.04
N GLU A 44 4.12 9.36 3.28
CA GLU A 44 3.08 9.67 4.26
C GLU A 44 1.74 9.04 3.88
N LEU A 45 1.33 9.21 2.61
CA LEU A 45 0.11 8.59 2.11
C LEU A 45 0.21 7.05 2.10
N LEU A 46 1.38 6.49 1.74
CA LEU A 46 1.61 5.05 1.81
C LEU A 46 1.46 4.53 3.25
N ALA A 47 1.96 5.26 4.25
CA ALA A 47 1.83 4.89 5.65
C ALA A 47 0.38 4.93 6.13
N GLN A 48 -0.37 5.96 5.75
CA GLN A 48 -1.81 6.04 6.04
C GLN A 48 -2.56 4.85 5.42
N GLN A 49 -2.30 4.53 4.16
CA GLN A 49 -2.89 3.38 3.48
C GLN A 49 -2.50 2.05 4.15
N ALA A 50 -1.23 1.91 4.57
CA ALA A 50 -0.78 0.71 5.29
C ALA A 50 -1.44 0.54 6.66
N GLN A 51 -1.67 1.64 7.38
CA GLN A 51 -2.41 1.62 8.65
C GLN A 51 -3.89 1.31 8.45
N GLU A 52 -4.49 1.76 7.36
CA GLU A 52 -5.91 1.51 7.08
C GLU A 52 -6.16 0.04 6.66
N PHE A 53 -5.38 -0.47 5.71
CA PHE A 53 -5.64 -1.77 5.10
C PHE A 53 -4.89 -2.94 5.74
N HIS A 54 -3.94 -2.65 6.64
CA HIS A 54 -3.09 -3.64 7.31
C HIS A 54 -2.54 -4.73 6.36
N PRO A 55 -1.92 -4.37 5.22
CA PRO A 55 -1.40 -5.35 4.29
C PRO A 55 -0.24 -6.13 4.90
N ALA A 56 -0.04 -7.36 4.43
CA ALA A 56 1.09 -8.19 4.86
C ALA A 56 2.44 -7.65 4.36
N PHE A 57 2.44 -6.88 3.26
CA PHE A 57 3.64 -6.31 2.68
C PHE A 57 3.45 -4.84 2.32
N VAL A 58 4.46 -4.02 2.63
CA VAL A 58 4.51 -2.63 2.19
C VAL A 58 5.87 -2.37 1.58
N ALA A 59 5.89 -1.82 0.37
CA ALA A 59 7.12 -1.48 -0.34
C ALA A 59 7.17 0.00 -0.71
N CYS A 60 8.35 0.60 -0.56
CA CYS A 60 8.60 1.98 -0.99
C CYS A 60 9.82 1.99 -1.92
N PHE A 61 9.64 2.50 -3.14
CA PHE A 61 10.74 2.79 -4.06
C PHE A 61 11.40 4.09 -3.60
N ALA A 62 12.37 3.94 -2.71
CA ALA A 62 13.03 5.04 -2.02
C ALA A 62 14.26 5.46 -2.81
N ASP A 63 14.04 6.28 -3.84
CA ASP A 63 15.06 6.75 -4.77
C ASP A 63 16.08 7.72 -4.15
N THR A 64 15.82 8.23 -2.94
CA THR A 64 16.77 9.04 -2.17
C THR A 64 16.97 8.52 -0.74
N PRO A 65 18.14 8.76 -0.12
CA PRO A 65 18.39 8.40 1.28
C PRO A 65 17.41 9.04 2.27
N HIS A 66 16.87 10.22 1.93
CA HIS A 66 15.88 10.90 2.76
C HIS A 66 14.55 10.14 2.75
N THR A 67 14.03 9.82 1.56
CA THR A 67 12.80 9.04 1.39
C THR A 67 12.90 7.67 2.05
N ALA A 68 14.07 7.02 1.98
CA ALA A 68 14.33 5.74 2.63
C ALA A 68 14.25 5.84 4.17
N LYS A 69 14.78 6.93 4.74
CA LYS A 69 14.73 7.19 6.18
C LYS A 69 13.29 7.45 6.63
N ASP A 70 12.56 8.27 5.89
CA ASP A 70 11.18 8.61 6.21
C ASP A 70 10.27 7.37 6.10
N ALA A 71 10.46 6.54 5.06
CA ALA A 71 9.71 5.31 4.88
C ALA A 71 9.90 4.34 6.06
N ARG A 72 11.15 4.17 6.53
CA ARG A 72 11.44 3.33 7.71
C ARG A 72 10.87 3.91 9.00
N ALA A 73 10.82 5.23 9.12
CA ALA A 73 10.26 5.89 10.30
C ALA A 73 8.72 5.78 10.33
N ALA A 74 8.07 5.93 9.18
CA ALA A 74 6.60 5.91 9.08
C ALA A 74 6.03 4.48 9.03
N ILE A 75 6.77 3.52 8.46
CA ILE A 75 6.29 2.17 8.19
C ILE A 75 7.32 1.16 8.72
N PRO A 76 7.14 0.63 9.94
CA PRO A 76 8.01 -0.41 10.49
C PRO A 76 7.96 -1.66 9.59
N GLY A 77 9.12 -2.12 9.11
CA GLY A 77 9.21 -3.31 8.25
C GLY A 77 8.96 -3.08 6.77
N VAL A 78 8.94 -1.81 6.30
CA VAL A 78 8.85 -1.49 4.87
C VAL A 78 9.99 -2.10 4.06
N LEU A 79 9.64 -2.72 2.94
CA LEU A 79 10.59 -3.16 1.93
C LEU A 79 11.06 -1.96 1.12
N LEU A 80 12.36 -1.72 1.09
CA LEU A 80 12.95 -0.67 0.26
C LEU A 80 13.58 -1.29 -0.99
N GLY A 81 13.36 -0.65 -2.13
CA GLY A 81 13.95 -1.02 -3.42
C GLY A 81 14.24 0.19 -4.29
#